data_AF-A0A960KX98-F1
#
_entry.id   AF-A0A960KX98-F1
#
_cell.length_a   1.000
_cell.length_b   1.000
_cell.length_c   1.000
_cell.angle_alpha   90.00
_cell.angle_beta   90.00
_cell.angle_gamma   90.00
#
_symmetry.space_group_name_H-M   'P 1'
#
loop_
_entity.id
_entity.type
_entity.pdbx_description
1 polymer ?
#
loop_
_entity_poly.entity_id
_entity_poly.type
_entity_poly.pdbx_seq_one_letter_code
_entity_poly.pdbx_strand_id
1 'polypeptide(L)'
;MEVKTGGHIDQMLRQTRAHHVQLSSMADFKANILMTMSSVVLTLSIRYIGDPLLRWPIFILMAFCMLTLVLAVYAIMPKAVSPPHHHKKPDLHDSHFNLLFFGSFTELSFEDYREAMWQAIHNPEETYELMIREVYQLGQFLARKKYRYVRLAYISFLSGFLISGLVMAILMVVTGEVFHFPV
;
A
#
# COMPACT_ATOMS: atom_id res chain seq x y z
N MET A 1 8.14 0.40 35.39
CA MET A 1 9.18 -0.48 34.79
C MET A 1 10.37 0.43 34.55
N GLU A 2 11.40 0.37 35.39
CA GLU A 2 12.47 1.38 35.42
C GLU A 2 13.39 1.17 34.22
N VAL A 3 13.24 2.03 33.22
CA VAL A 3 14.04 2.02 32.00
C VAL A 3 15.30 2.85 32.22
N LYS A 4 16.36 2.21 32.73
CA LYS A 4 17.71 2.79 32.82
C LYS A 4 18.59 2.30 31.66
N THR A 5 18.38 2.89 30.48
CA THR A 5 19.39 3.12 29.40
C THR A 5 18.68 3.75 28.19
N GLY A 6 18.41 5.06 28.23
CA GLY A 6 17.65 5.76 27.17
C GLY A 6 18.23 5.60 25.77
N GLY A 7 19.57 5.58 25.64
CA GLY A 7 20.23 5.53 24.33
C GLY A 7 19.89 4.29 23.48
N HIS A 8 19.75 3.10 24.09
CA HIS A 8 19.44 1.89 23.33
C HIS A 8 17.99 1.85 22.85
N ILE A 9 17.08 2.43 23.65
CA ILE A 9 15.64 2.51 23.34
C ILE A 9 15.37 3.59 22.31
N ASP A 10 16.02 4.74 22.42
CA ASP A 10 15.98 5.79 21.40
C ASP A 10 16.48 5.26 20.06
N GLN A 11 17.55 4.46 20.08
CA GLN A 11 18.06 3.79 18.88
C GLN A 11 17.08 2.77 18.31
N MET A 12 16.48 1.92 19.16
CA MET A 12 15.47 0.96 18.73
C MET A 12 14.28 1.67 18.07
N LEU A 13 13.68 2.66 18.73
CA LEU A 13 12.53 3.40 18.21
C LEU A 13 12.85 4.14 16.92
N ARG A 14 14.03 4.78 16.84
CA ARG A 14 14.52 5.42 15.61
C ARG A 14 14.69 4.42 14.48
N GLN A 15 15.30 3.27 14.74
CA GLN A 15 15.47 2.20 13.75
C GLN A 15 14.13 1.64 13.29
N THR A 16 13.16 1.43 14.19
CA THR A 16 11.83 0.94 13.83
C THR A 16 11.06 1.95 12.98
N ARG A 17 11.13 3.25 13.29
CA ARG A 17 10.54 4.30 12.44
C ARG A 17 11.17 4.33 11.05
N ALA A 18 12.49 4.28 10.96
CA ALA A 18 13.20 4.22 9.69
C ALA A 18 12.79 2.97 8.88
N HIS A 19 12.65 1.82 9.54
CA HIS A 19 12.16 0.59 8.93
C HIS A 19 10.72 0.73 8.41
N HIS A 20 9.81 1.42 9.12
CA HIS A 20 8.47 1.71 8.60
C HIS A 20 8.47 2.63 7.37
N VAL A 21 9.33 3.65 7.34
CA VAL A 21 9.51 4.49 6.14
C VAL A 21 10.00 3.63 4.97
N GLN A 22 10.99 2.76 5.21
CA GLN A 22 11.50 1.84 4.20
C GLN A 22 10.43 0.85 3.70
N LEU A 23 9.64 0.24 4.59
CA LEU A 23 8.52 -0.63 4.21
C LEU A 23 7.48 0.12 3.39
N SER A 24 7.19 1.38 3.73
CA SER A 24 6.28 2.24 2.97
C SER A 24 6.77 2.46 1.55
N SER A 25 8.06 2.79 1.38
CA SER A 25 8.72 2.95 0.07
C SER A 25 8.77 1.63 -0.71
N MET A 26 9.03 0.50 -0.06
CA MET A 26 9.04 -0.82 -0.69
C MET A 26 7.65 -1.23 -1.20
N ALA A 27 6.58 -0.87 -0.49
CA ALA A 27 5.22 -1.08 -0.99
C ALA A 27 4.94 -0.26 -2.26
N ASP A 28 5.39 0.99 -2.30
CA ASP A 28 5.23 1.86 -3.47
C ASP A 28 6.03 1.32 -4.66
N PHE A 29 7.26 0.87 -4.41
CA PHE A 29 8.08 0.20 -5.41
C PHE A 29 7.39 -1.03 -6.02
N LYS A 30 6.82 -1.91 -5.19
CA LYS A 30 6.08 -3.09 -5.65
C LYS A 30 4.83 -2.73 -6.47
N ALA A 31 4.09 -1.71 -6.05
CA ALA A 31 2.93 -1.22 -6.80
C ALA A 31 3.33 -0.64 -8.16
N ASN A 32 4.43 0.13 -8.21
CA ASN A 32 4.99 0.67 -9.46
C ASN A 32 5.42 -0.42 -10.43
N ILE A 33 6.03 -1.51 -9.95
CA ILE A 33 6.35 -2.67 -10.78
C ILE A 33 5.06 -3.28 -11.38
N LEU A 34 4.03 -3.52 -10.56
CA LEU A 34 2.77 -4.10 -11.03
C LEU A 34 2.06 -3.22 -12.06
N MET A 35 2.06 -1.90 -11.88
CA MET A 35 1.51 -0.96 -12.86
C MET A 35 2.26 -1.06 -14.19
N THR A 36 3.59 -1.01 -14.17
CA THR A 36 4.41 -1.12 -15.38
C THR A 36 4.21 -2.45 -16.08
N MET A 37 4.24 -3.58 -15.36
CA MET A 37 4.01 -4.90 -15.95
C MET A 37 2.60 -5.01 -16.54
N SER A 38 1.57 -4.56 -15.82
CA SER A 38 0.18 -4.58 -16.33
C SER A 38 0.01 -3.69 -17.56
N SER A 39 0.62 -2.51 -17.58
CA SER A 39 0.59 -1.62 -18.74
C SER A 39 1.28 -2.23 -19.95
N VAL A 40 2.44 -2.87 -19.79
CA VAL A 40 3.15 -3.56 -20.88
C VAL A 40 2.30 -4.72 -21.42
N VAL A 41 1.76 -5.56 -20.53
CA VAL A 41 0.90 -6.68 -20.93
C VAL A 41 -0.34 -6.19 -21.67
N LEU A 42 -1.01 -5.13 -21.18
CA LEU A 42 -2.15 -4.53 -21.86
C LEU A 42 -1.80 -4.05 -23.27
N THR A 43 -0.71 -3.28 -23.41
CA THR A 43 -0.27 -2.76 -24.70
C THR A 43 0.03 -3.88 -25.71
N LEU A 44 0.70 -4.95 -25.27
CA LEU A 44 0.99 -6.10 -26.14
C LEU A 44 -0.27 -6.90 -26.50
N SER A 45 -1.21 -7.02 -25.57
CA SER A 45 -2.43 -7.81 -25.75
C SER A 45 -3.37 -7.22 -26.80
N ILE A 46 -3.41 -5.89 -26.94
CA ILE A 46 -4.28 -5.20 -27.92
C ILE A 46 -4.06 -5.71 -29.34
N ARG A 47 -2.81 -6.03 -29.71
CA ARG A 47 -2.45 -6.51 -31.06
C ARG A 47 -3.20 -7.78 -31.46
N TYR A 48 -3.58 -8.61 -30.48
CA TYR A 48 -4.11 -9.95 -30.71
C TYR A 48 -5.65 -10.01 -30.57
N ILE A 49 -6.34 -8.89 -30.35
CA ILE A 49 -7.82 -8.83 -30.23
C ILE A 49 -8.53 -9.27 -31.52
N GLY A 50 -7.89 -9.05 -32.67
CA GLY A 50 -8.43 -9.41 -33.98
C GLY A 50 -8.50 -10.92 -34.23
N ASP A 51 -7.68 -11.70 -33.54
CA ASP A 51 -7.60 -13.15 -33.68
C ASP A 51 -8.80 -13.83 -32.98
N PRO A 52 -9.68 -14.55 -33.70
CA PRO A 52 -10.82 -15.23 -33.11
C PRO A 52 -10.45 -16.25 -32.02
N LEU A 53 -9.29 -16.91 -32.12
CA LEU A 53 -8.85 -17.92 -31.16
C LEU A 53 -8.36 -17.28 -29.85
N LEU A 54 -7.65 -16.15 -29.96
CA LEU A 54 -7.04 -15.48 -28.81
C LEU A 54 -7.96 -14.44 -28.15
N ARG A 55 -9.05 -14.03 -28.82
CA ARG A 55 -9.95 -12.96 -28.36
C ARG A 55 -10.42 -13.15 -26.91
N TRP A 56 -10.90 -14.35 -26.56
CA TRP A 56 -11.42 -14.63 -25.22
C TRP A 56 -10.33 -14.61 -24.13
N PRO A 57 -9.20 -15.35 -24.27
CA PRO A 57 -8.08 -15.24 -23.34
C PRO A 57 -7.62 -13.80 -23.11
N ILE A 58 -7.43 -13.05 -24.19
CA ILE A 58 -6.96 -11.66 -24.13
C ILE A 58 -7.93 -10.77 -23.39
N PHE A 59 -9.22 -10.90 -23.64
CA PHE A 59 -10.22 -10.08 -22.96
C PHE A 59 -10.19 -10.30 -21.45
N ILE A 60 -10.04 -11.56 -21.02
CA ILE A 60 -9.88 -11.92 -19.61
C ILE A 60 -8.58 -11.32 -19.06
N LEU A 61 -7.46 -11.51 -19.75
CA LEU A 61 -6.16 -10.96 -19.34
C LEU A 61 -6.21 -9.43 -19.17
N MET A 62 -6.82 -8.73 -20.13
CA MET A 62 -6.97 -7.28 -20.10
C MET A 62 -7.83 -6.82 -18.92
N ALA A 63 -8.95 -7.51 -18.64
CA ALA A 63 -9.81 -7.19 -17.50
C ALA A 63 -9.06 -7.29 -16.17
N PHE A 64 -8.28 -8.35 -15.96
CA PHE A 64 -7.48 -8.52 -14.74
C PHE A 64 -6.28 -7.56 -14.67
N CYS A 65 -5.64 -7.23 -15.80
CA CYS A 65 -4.58 -6.22 -15.82
C CYS A 65 -5.13 -4.83 -15.48
N MET A 66 -6.33 -4.50 -15.98
CA MET A 66 -7.01 -3.25 -15.62
C MET A 66 -7.34 -3.19 -14.12
N LEU A 67 -7.88 -4.28 -13.57
CA LEU A 67 -8.14 -4.39 -12.13
C LEU A 67 -6.86 -4.25 -11.30
N THR A 68 -5.76 -4.89 -11.74
CA THR A 68 -4.44 -4.78 -11.11
C THR A 68 -3.95 -3.34 -11.09
N LEU A 69 -4.11 -2.61 -12.20
CA LEU A 69 -3.68 -1.23 -12.32
C LEU A 69 -4.45 -0.32 -11.37
N VAL A 70 -5.78 -0.47 -11.30
CA VAL A 70 -6.62 0.28 -10.35
C VAL A 70 -6.19 0.01 -8.89
N LEU A 71 -5.96 -1.25 -8.53
CA LEU A 71 -5.53 -1.63 -7.18
C LEU A 71 -4.12 -1.10 -6.84
N ALA A 72 -3.19 -1.13 -7.80
CA ALA A 72 -1.84 -0.64 -7.61
C ALA A 72 -1.79 0.90 -7.50
N VAL A 73 -2.53 1.62 -8.34
CA VAL A 73 -2.71 3.08 -8.22
C VAL A 73 -3.32 3.43 -6.86
N TYR A 74 -4.34 2.70 -6.42
CA TYR A 74 -4.97 2.94 -5.12
C TYR A 74 -4.01 2.67 -3.93
N ALA A 75 -3.04 1.77 -4.09
CA ALA A 75 -2.05 1.49 -3.06
C ALA A 75 -1.07 2.66 -2.85
N ILE A 76 -0.71 3.37 -3.93
CA ILE A 76 0.22 4.51 -3.89
C ILE A 76 -0.47 5.87 -3.74
N MET A 77 -1.80 5.92 -3.90
CA MET A 77 -2.56 7.16 -3.82
C MET A 77 -2.33 7.86 -2.46
N PRO A 78 -1.98 9.16 -2.46
CA PRO A 78 -1.87 9.92 -1.23
C PRO A 78 -3.26 9.99 -0.58
N LYS A 79 -3.40 9.35 0.58
CA LYS A 79 -4.66 9.36 1.33
C LYS A 79 -4.68 10.65 2.12
N ALA A 80 -5.46 11.63 1.64
CA ALA A 80 -5.75 12.83 2.40
C ALA A 80 -6.30 12.40 3.76
N VAL A 81 -5.56 12.73 4.82
CA VAL A 81 -6.12 12.72 6.16
C VAL A 81 -6.95 14.00 6.27
N SER A 82 -8.15 13.87 6.82
CA SER A 82 -9.25 14.83 6.77
C SER A 82 -8.84 16.30 6.90
N PRO A 83 -9.57 17.24 6.25
CA PRO A 83 -9.35 18.67 6.47
C PRO A 83 -9.48 18.97 7.97
N PRO A 84 -8.63 19.87 8.51
CA PRO A 84 -8.57 20.11 9.93
C PRO A 84 -9.95 20.56 10.43
N HIS A 85 -10.58 19.75 11.29
CA HIS A 85 -11.73 20.20 12.05
C HIS A 85 -11.23 21.21 13.09
N HIS A 86 -11.13 22.48 12.67
CA HIS A 86 -10.71 23.63 13.50
C HIS A 86 -11.56 23.87 14.75
N HIS A 87 -12.51 23.00 15.10
CA HIS A 87 -13.57 23.30 16.07
C HIS A 87 -13.66 22.30 17.22
N LYS A 88 -12.77 21.32 17.30
CA LYS A 88 -12.68 20.44 18.47
C LYS A 88 -11.25 20.50 19.00
N LYS A 89 -11.08 20.96 20.25
CA LYS A 89 -9.83 20.72 20.97
C LYS A 89 -9.64 19.20 20.97
N PRO A 90 -8.60 18.66 20.31
CA PRO A 90 -8.43 17.22 20.28
C PRO A 90 -8.13 16.76 21.70
N ASP A 91 -8.72 15.63 22.04
CA ASP A 91 -8.53 15.02 23.34
C ASP A 91 -7.16 14.36 23.34
N LEU A 92 -6.22 14.96 24.08
CA LEU A 92 -4.87 14.42 24.26
C LEU A 92 -4.89 13.04 24.95
N HIS A 93 -5.99 12.70 25.63
CA HIS A 93 -6.18 11.39 26.24
C HIS A 93 -6.86 10.37 25.30
N ASP A 94 -7.24 10.76 24.08
CA ASP A 94 -7.73 9.79 23.10
C ASP A 94 -6.62 8.80 22.72
N SER A 95 -6.89 7.52 22.91
CA SER A 95 -6.02 6.41 22.49
C SER A 95 -5.71 6.39 20.99
N HIS A 96 -6.56 7.01 20.15
CA HIS A 96 -6.37 7.11 18.72
C HIS A 96 -5.60 8.37 18.28
N PHE A 97 -5.46 9.35 19.15
CA PHE A 97 -4.70 10.57 18.89
C PHE A 97 -3.22 10.37 19.19
N ASN A 98 -2.36 10.93 18.34
CA ASN A 98 -0.92 10.93 18.54
C ASN A 98 -0.27 12.18 17.95
N LEU A 99 0.38 12.95 18.81
CA LEU A 99 1.07 14.20 18.45
C LEU A 99 2.15 14.02 17.38
N LEU A 100 2.78 12.84 17.31
CA LEU A 100 3.84 12.59 16.33
C LEU A 100 3.31 12.09 14.98
N PHE A 101 2.06 11.65 14.90
CA PHE A 101 1.48 11.11 13.68
C PHE A 101 0.86 12.22 12.83
N PHE A 102 1.31 12.32 11.57
CA PHE A 102 0.87 13.38 10.66
C PHE A 102 -0.64 13.45 10.43
N GLY A 103 -1.33 12.32 10.48
CA GLY A 103 -2.78 12.31 10.32
C GLY A 103 -3.55 12.89 11.50
N SER A 104 -2.93 12.94 12.68
CA SER A 104 -3.56 13.43 13.91
C SER A 104 -3.15 14.87 14.20
N PHE A 105 -1.86 15.21 14.11
CA PHE A 105 -1.43 16.58 14.44
C PHE A 105 -1.92 17.62 13.43
N THR A 106 -2.25 17.25 12.20
CA THR A 106 -2.79 18.20 11.21
C THR A 106 -4.14 18.78 11.62
N GLU A 107 -4.83 18.17 12.59
CA GLU A 107 -6.10 18.65 13.13
C GLU A 107 -5.92 19.79 14.16
N LEU A 108 -4.70 20.02 14.65
CA LEU A 108 -4.36 21.02 15.66
C LEU A 108 -4.01 22.39 15.08
N SER A 109 -4.28 23.45 15.85
CA SER A 109 -3.60 24.74 15.66
C SER A 109 -2.13 24.62 16.07
N PHE A 110 -1.26 25.49 15.56
CA PHE A 110 0.15 25.49 15.97
C PHE A 110 0.32 25.72 17.48
N GLU A 111 -0.48 26.61 18.07
CA GLU A 111 -0.46 26.92 19.50
C GLU A 111 -0.82 25.70 20.36
N ASP A 112 -1.88 24.98 20.00
CA ASP A 112 -2.29 23.77 20.70
C ASP A 112 -1.25 22.65 20.54
N TYR A 113 -0.69 22.50 19.33
CA TYR A 113 0.40 21.54 19.08
C TYR A 113 1.65 21.87 19.89
N ARG A 114 2.08 23.13 19.90
CA ARG A 114 3.27 23.58 20.64
C ARG A 114 3.12 23.29 22.12
N GLU A 115 1.98 23.63 22.71
CA GLU A 115 1.72 23.42 24.14
C GLU A 115 1.74 21.93 24.50
N ALA A 116 1.02 21.10 23.74
CA ALA A 116 0.97 19.66 23.99
C ALA A 116 2.34 18.98 23.77
N MET A 117 3.08 19.40 22.74
CA MET A 117 4.43 18.88 22.47
C MET A 117 5.42 19.32 23.55
N TRP A 118 5.30 20.54 24.06
CA TRP A 118 6.16 21.05 25.13
C TRP A 118 5.98 20.23 26.41
N GLN A 119 4.73 19.93 26.79
CA GLN A 119 4.43 19.08 27.94
C GLN A 119 5.03 17.68 27.78
N ALA A 120 4.81 17.06 26.61
CA ALA A 120 5.32 15.73 26.33
C ALA A 120 6.86 15.64 26.38
N ILE A 121 7.59 16.64 25.85
CA ILE A 121 9.06 16.66 25.83
C ILE A 121 9.66 16.75 27.25
N HIS A 122 8.96 17.39 28.20
CA HIS A 122 9.43 17.53 29.58
C HIS A 122 9.18 16.26 30.42
N ASN A 123 8.36 15.32 29.93
CA ASN A 123 8.09 14.05 30.58
C ASN A 123 8.57 12.87 29.71
N PRO A 124 9.68 12.20 30.08
CA PRO A 124 10.21 11.06 29.33
C PRO A 124 9.18 9.94 29.11
N GLU A 125 8.30 9.66 30.07
CA GLU A 125 7.29 8.61 29.94
C GLU A 125 6.29 8.94 28.84
N GLU A 126 5.80 10.18 28.79
CA GLU A 126 4.90 10.67 27.74
C GLU A 126 5.58 10.70 26.37
N THR A 127 6.83 11.14 26.31
CA THR A 127 7.62 11.13 25.07
C THR A 127 7.72 9.71 24.50
N TYR A 128 8.10 8.72 25.32
CA TYR A 128 8.22 7.33 24.88
C TYR A 128 6.86 6.74 24.49
N GLU A 129 5.80 7.08 25.21
CA GLU A 129 4.45 6.65 24.87
C GLU A 129 4.03 7.15 23.48
N LEU A 130 4.25 8.43 23.18
CA LEU A 130 3.96 9.00 21.85
C LEU A 130 4.76 8.30 20.74
N MET A 131 6.05 8.02 20.98
CA MET A 131 6.89 7.31 20.02
C MET A 131 6.38 5.88 19.76
N ILE A 132 5.96 5.16 20.81
CA ILE A 132 5.39 3.82 20.71
C ILE A 132 4.07 3.85 19.92
N ARG A 133 3.17 4.78 20.26
CA ARG A 133 1.90 4.97 19.55
C ARG A 133 2.15 5.24 18.07
N GLU A 134 3.15 6.05 17.74
CA GLU A 134 3.46 6.36 16.35
C GLU A 134 3.94 5.14 15.58
N VAL A 135 4.89 4.38 16.13
CA VAL A 135 5.36 3.12 15.54
C VAL A 135 4.18 2.17 15.29
N TYR A 136 3.29 2.02 16.25
CA TYR A 136 2.09 1.19 16.13
C TYR A 136 1.14 1.68 15.01
N GLN A 137 0.86 2.98 14.97
CA GLN A 137 -0.02 3.59 13.95
C GLN A 137 0.58 3.51 12.54
N LEU A 138 1.88 3.77 12.39
CA LEU A 138 2.64 3.59 11.14
C LEU A 138 2.50 2.14 10.66
N GLY A 139 2.75 1.16 11.52
CA GLY A 139 2.59 -0.26 11.20
C GLY A 139 1.18 -0.62 10.74
N GLN A 140 0.15 -0.16 11.48
CA GLN A 140 -1.25 -0.38 11.09
C GLN A 140 -1.61 0.28 9.75
N PHE A 141 -1.15 1.50 9.52
CA PHE A 141 -1.38 2.21 8.26
C PHE A 141 -0.77 1.44 7.10
N LEU A 142 0.49 1.02 7.22
CA LEU A 142 1.16 0.21 6.19
C LEU A 142 0.40 -1.08 5.88
N ALA A 143 0.04 -1.85 6.92
CA ALA A 143 -0.64 -3.13 6.76
C ALA A 143 -2.02 -2.98 6.10
N ARG A 144 -2.83 -2.04 6.60
CA ARG A 144 -4.24 -1.90 6.19
C ARG A 144 -4.41 -1.08 4.91
N LYS A 145 -3.60 -0.04 4.72
CA LYS A 145 -3.80 0.95 3.65
C LYS A 145 -2.88 0.77 2.46
N LYS A 146 -1.68 0.18 2.61
CA LYS A 146 -0.75 -0.06 1.48
C LYS A 146 -0.67 -1.53 1.12
N TYR A 147 -0.14 -2.36 2.02
CA TYR A 147 0.17 -3.77 1.73
C TYR A 147 -1.06 -4.62 1.37
N ARG A 148 -2.24 -4.32 1.94
CA ARG A 148 -3.49 -4.98 1.54
C ARG A 148 -3.79 -4.83 0.05
N TYR A 149 -3.63 -3.64 -0.51
CA TYR A 149 -3.95 -3.35 -1.91
C TYR A 149 -2.85 -3.83 -2.85
N VAL A 150 -1.58 -3.71 -2.45
CA VAL A 150 -0.47 -4.34 -3.17
C VAL A 150 -0.69 -5.86 -3.29
N ARG A 151 -1.09 -6.51 -2.20
CA ARG A 151 -1.40 -7.95 -2.21
C ARG A 151 -2.58 -8.28 -3.13
N LEU A 152 -3.66 -7.51 -3.09
CA LEU A 152 -4.80 -7.72 -3.99
C LEU A 152 -4.41 -7.52 -5.46
N ALA A 153 -3.58 -6.53 -5.77
CA ALA A 153 -3.07 -6.30 -7.11
C ALA A 153 -2.23 -7.51 -7.60
N TYR A 154 -1.35 -8.05 -6.77
CA TYR A 154 -0.60 -9.27 -7.09
C TYR A 154 -1.52 -10.46 -7.37
N ILE A 155 -2.50 -10.69 -6.51
CA ILE A 155 -3.44 -11.82 -6.66
C ILE A 155 -4.22 -11.66 -7.96
N SER A 156 -4.75 -10.45 -8.23
CA SER A 156 -5.48 -10.13 -9.47
C SER A 156 -4.62 -10.36 -10.71
N PHE A 157 -3.39 -9.85 -10.72
CA PHE A 157 -2.49 -10.01 -11.86
C PHE A 157 -2.19 -11.48 -12.14
N LEU A 158 -1.82 -12.23 -11.10
CA LEU A 158 -1.45 -13.63 -11.22
C LEU A 158 -2.66 -14.50 -11.60
N SER A 159 -3.83 -14.26 -11.00
CA SER A 159 -5.04 -14.98 -11.36
C SER A 159 -5.45 -14.69 -12.80
N GLY A 160 -5.35 -13.44 -13.25
CA GLY A 160 -5.64 -13.06 -14.63
C GLY A 160 -4.74 -13.77 -15.63
N PHE A 161 -3.44 -13.79 -15.34
CA PHE A 161 -2.46 -14.47 -16.18
C PHE A 161 -2.72 -15.97 -16.26
N LEU A 162 -2.97 -16.64 -15.12
CA LEU A 162 -3.24 -18.07 -15.06
C LEU A 162 -4.57 -18.43 -15.75
N ILE A 163 -5.66 -17.73 -15.45
CA ILE A 163 -6.98 -17.99 -16.04
C ILE A 163 -6.93 -17.76 -17.56
N SER A 164 -6.33 -16.66 -18.01
CA SER A 164 -6.15 -16.41 -19.45
C SER A 164 -5.36 -17.53 -20.12
N GLY A 165 -4.24 -17.95 -19.52
CA GLY A 165 -3.44 -19.05 -20.06
C GLY A 165 -4.19 -20.36 -20.15
N LEU A 166 -5.00 -20.69 -19.13
CA LEU A 166 -5.85 -21.88 -19.12
C LEU A 166 -6.93 -21.82 -20.21
N VAL A 167 -7.61 -20.68 -20.35
CA VAL A 167 -8.64 -20.50 -21.39
C VAL A 167 -8.02 -20.64 -22.79
N MET A 168 -6.84 -20.07 -23.00
CA MET A 168 -6.11 -20.21 -24.25
C MET A 168 -5.77 -21.68 -24.55
N ALA A 169 -5.24 -22.41 -23.57
CA ALA A 169 -4.89 -23.82 -23.73
C ALA A 169 -6.13 -24.69 -24.05
N ILE A 170 -7.25 -24.45 -23.35
CA ILE A 170 -8.50 -25.17 -23.61
C ILE A 170 -9.03 -24.88 -25.02
N LEU A 171 -9.06 -23.61 -25.43
CA LEU A 171 -9.53 -23.25 -26.77
C LEU A 171 -8.67 -23.90 -27.86
N MET A 172 -7.34 -23.89 -27.71
CA MET A 172 -6.42 -24.50 -28.67
C MET A 172 -6.63 -26.02 -28.80
N VAL A 173 -6.92 -26.71 -27.69
CA VAL A 173 -7.23 -28.15 -27.70
C VAL A 173 -8.58 -28.42 -28.39
N VAL A 174 -9.59 -27.57 -28.13
CA VAL A 174 -10.95 -27.74 -28.69
C VAL A 174 -11.02 -27.43 -30.18
N THR A 175 -10.30 -26.41 -30.67
CA THR A 175 -10.29 -26.05 -32.09
C THR A 175 -9.39 -26.96 -32.94
N GLY A 176 -8.64 -27.88 -32.33
CA GLY A 176 -7.84 -28.87 -33.05
C GLY A 176 -6.57 -28.31 -33.70
N GLU A 177 -6.18 -27.06 -33.43
CA GLU A 177 -4.91 -26.46 -33.92
C GLU A 177 -3.67 -26.99 -33.17
N VAL A 178 -3.70 -28.24 -32.73
CA VAL A 178 -2.63 -28.81 -31.91
C VAL A 178 -1.40 -29.21 -32.76
N PHE A 179 -1.49 -29.30 -34.09
CA PHE A 179 -0.38 -29.85 -34.90
C PHE A 179 -0.22 -29.31 -36.34
N HIS A 180 -0.15 -27.99 -36.55
CA HIS A 180 0.52 -27.47 -37.76
C HIS A 180 1.58 -26.43 -37.41
N PHE A 181 2.71 -26.93 -36.89
CA PHE A 181 3.97 -26.21 -37.07
C PHE A 181 4.34 -26.26 -38.56
N PRO A 182 4.48 -25.13 -39.26
CA PRO A 182 5.18 -25.14 -40.54
C PRO A 182 6.66 -25.42 -40.24
N VAL A 183 7.14 -26.56 -40.74
CA VAL A 183 8.58 -26.88 -40.81
C VAL A 183 9.22 -26.03 -41.88
#